data_AF-A0A9P7SRH8-F1
#
_entry.id   AF-A0A9P7SRH8-F1
#
_cell.length_a   1.000
_cell.length_b   1.000
_cell.length_c   1.000
_cell.angle_alpha   90.00
_cell.angle_beta   90.00
_cell.angle_gamma   90.00
#
_symmetry.space_group_name_H-M   'P 1'
#
loop_
_entity.id
_entity.type
_entity.pdbx_description
1 polymer ?
#
loop_
_entity_poly.entity_id
_entity_poly.type
_entity_poly.pdbx_seq_one_letter_code
_entity_poly.pdbx_strand_id
1 'polypeptide(L)'
;MSVNPAPSLQLADYLEKLPGTTFRKLYQQPSTAFAIFRRMLPHLAKTLVMRILYMPKPMLFTELDVWLKPDAKRQRDHAIATLKGLHIIQVSVPSKEKPQEMQLTTNFKNSLRLALTGGGEHNSFGVPSTLMVPPEIDLAFLDRYARKKWEDILHFVVSSVGYKSTGDTTGPNKSVKEILIAGRLVDRRANGSIGITQAGFTFLLQEPNAQVWTLLLLWLEASDTNQAAGLETVDMLSFLFVLASLELGRAYDTNALTEQRKNMLPSLLDFGLIYIPPNNRSMFFPTRLATTLTSVGSSLRSISDGVAAATAVAPGTAYAGAAAANNAWNGTLGGDGKGSVIVETNYRIYAYTQSTLQIAVLALFCKLNMRFPDMVAGRLTRNSIRQAINFGITADQIISYMAAHAHEQMHRTAATTNKPILPPTVVDQIRLWQLENERMKTTSGFLFRDFDDHKEFVDTARFAEEIGVLVWKSDKSGMFFANKYEQIRDYMKSRKRFE
;
A
#
# COMPACT_ATOMS: atom_id res chain seq x y z
N MET A 1 1.80 -7.11 24.38
CA MET A 1 2.42 -6.25 23.35
C MET A 1 1.49 -6.29 22.14
N SER A 2 0.70 -5.23 21.93
CA SER A 2 -0.14 -5.12 20.74
C SER A 2 0.79 -5.05 19.54
N VAL A 3 0.75 -6.08 18.69
CA VAL A 3 1.38 -6.06 17.37
C VAL A 3 0.75 -4.87 16.65
N ASN A 4 1.50 -3.78 16.51
CA ASN A 4 1.09 -2.71 15.61
C ASN A 4 0.92 -3.38 14.24
N PRO A 5 -0.29 -3.43 13.66
CA PRO A 5 -0.41 -3.89 12.29
C PRO A 5 0.44 -2.92 11.47
N ALA A 6 1.49 -3.43 10.82
CA ALA A 6 2.26 -2.62 9.89
C ALA A 6 1.25 -1.99 8.93
N PRO A 7 1.09 -0.66 8.92
CA PRO A 7 0.11 -0.04 8.06
C PRO A 7 0.50 -0.40 6.63
N SER A 8 -0.47 -0.83 5.82
CA SER A 8 -0.28 -0.78 4.37
C SER A 8 0.21 0.63 4.06
N LEU A 9 1.49 0.78 3.69
CA LEU A 9 2.08 2.09 3.45
C LEU A 9 1.50 2.61 2.14
N GLN A 10 0.33 3.24 2.23
CA GLN A 10 -0.23 3.98 1.13
C GLN A 10 0.49 5.30 1.03
N LEU A 11 0.75 5.77 -0.19
CA LEU A 11 1.40 7.05 -0.42
C LEU A 11 0.68 8.19 0.31
N ALA A 12 -0.65 8.17 0.39
CA ALA A 12 -1.44 9.17 1.09
C ALA A 12 -1.09 9.22 2.59
N ASP A 13 -1.09 8.08 3.27
CA ASP A 13 -0.76 7.98 4.70
C ASP A 13 0.69 8.39 4.99
N TYR A 14 1.61 8.10 4.06
CA TYR A 14 3.00 8.53 4.17
C TYR A 14 3.12 10.05 4.04
N LEU A 15 2.49 10.63 3.02
CA LEU A 15 2.51 12.08 2.79
C LEU A 15 1.90 12.85 3.95
N GLU A 16 0.79 12.38 4.54
CA GLU A 16 0.16 13.04 5.71
C GLU A 16 1.06 13.07 6.95
N LYS A 17 2.00 12.14 7.09
CA LYS A 17 2.96 12.12 8.21
C LYS A 17 4.14 13.07 8.02
N LEU A 18 4.36 13.58 6.80
CA LEU A 18 5.52 14.43 6.52
C LEU A 18 5.32 15.85 7.08
N PRO A 19 6.38 16.49 7.60
CA PRO A 19 6.26 17.85 8.11
C PRO A 19 6.06 18.86 6.98
N GLY A 20 5.37 19.97 7.27
CA GLY A 20 5.09 21.02 6.28
C GLY A 20 6.34 21.66 5.64
N THR A 21 7.50 21.58 6.28
CA THR A 21 8.79 22.02 5.72
C THR A 21 9.22 21.18 4.51
N THR A 22 8.96 19.87 4.56
CA THR A 22 9.20 18.93 3.46
C THR A 22 8.28 19.25 2.27
N PHE A 23 6.98 19.48 2.52
CA PHE A 23 6.04 19.91 1.48
C PHE A 23 6.43 21.24 0.82
N ARG A 24 6.97 22.19 1.60
CA ARG A 24 7.43 23.47 1.04
C ARG A 24 8.51 23.29 -0.01
N LYS A 25 9.44 22.34 0.18
CA LYS A 25 10.48 21.97 -0.79
C LYS A 25 9.92 21.13 -1.93
N LEU A 26 9.09 20.14 -1.61
CA LEU A 26 8.48 19.25 -2.58
C LEU A 26 7.63 20.01 -3.62
N TYR A 27 6.88 21.01 -3.17
CA TYR A 27 6.08 21.90 -4.03
C TYR A 27 6.89 22.98 -4.76
N GLN A 28 8.21 23.06 -4.61
CA GLN A 28 9.03 23.89 -5.49
C GLN A 28 9.11 23.30 -6.91
N GLN A 29 8.96 21.98 -7.03
CA GLN A 29 8.96 21.30 -8.33
C GLN A 29 7.52 21.23 -8.89
N PRO A 30 7.29 21.76 -10.12
CA PRO A 30 6.01 21.67 -10.82
C PRO A 30 5.48 20.24 -11.02
N SER A 31 6.37 19.28 -11.29
CA SER A 31 6.02 17.86 -11.46
C SER A 31 5.32 17.29 -10.24
N THR A 32 5.85 17.57 -9.05
CA THR A 32 5.26 17.07 -7.81
C THR A 32 3.93 17.74 -7.49
N ALA A 33 3.84 19.07 -7.65
CA ALA A 33 2.58 19.79 -7.44
C ALA A 33 1.49 19.24 -8.38
N PHE A 34 1.85 18.96 -9.64
CA PHE A 34 0.95 18.37 -10.62
C PHE A 34 0.56 16.92 -10.29
N ALA A 35 1.52 16.08 -9.89
CA ALA A 35 1.26 14.69 -9.52
C ALA A 35 0.30 14.58 -8.32
N ILE A 36 0.54 15.37 -7.27
CA ILE A 36 -0.32 15.43 -6.08
C ILE A 36 -1.70 15.97 -6.45
N PHE A 37 -1.78 17.09 -7.19
CA PHE A 37 -3.05 17.66 -7.65
C PHE A 37 -3.88 16.65 -8.45
N ARG A 38 -3.26 15.95 -9.41
CA ARG A 38 -3.96 15.04 -10.31
C ARG A 38 -4.51 13.82 -9.57
N ARG A 39 -3.88 13.36 -8.49
CA ARG A 39 -4.08 11.98 -7.99
C ARG A 39 -4.44 11.86 -6.52
N MET A 40 -3.89 12.69 -5.65
CA MET A 40 -4.17 12.63 -4.20
C MET A 40 -5.43 13.40 -3.81
N LEU A 41 -5.89 14.31 -4.67
CA LEU A 41 -7.04 15.16 -4.37
C LEU A 41 -8.38 14.53 -4.79
N PRO A 42 -9.38 14.49 -3.88
CA PRO A 42 -10.77 14.23 -4.24
C PRO A 42 -11.26 15.19 -5.32
N HIS A 43 -12.29 14.80 -6.09
CA HIS A 43 -12.81 15.62 -7.19
C HIS A 43 -13.21 17.03 -6.72
N LEU A 44 -13.87 17.12 -5.57
CA LEU A 44 -14.26 18.41 -4.98
C LEU A 44 -13.04 19.28 -4.61
N ALA A 45 -12.00 18.68 -4.01
CA ALA A 45 -10.77 19.39 -3.67
C ALA A 45 -10.06 19.94 -4.91
N LYS A 46 -10.04 19.18 -6.02
CA LYS A 46 -9.50 19.65 -7.31
C LYS A 46 -10.26 20.85 -7.83
N THR A 47 -11.59 20.82 -7.81
CA THR A 47 -12.42 21.94 -8.25
C THR A 47 -12.13 23.20 -7.43
N LEU A 48 -12.00 23.05 -6.10
CA LEU A 48 -11.66 24.17 -5.22
C LEU A 48 -10.27 24.74 -5.54
N VAL A 49 -9.25 23.89 -5.63
CA VAL A 49 -7.89 24.32 -5.98
C VAL A 49 -7.88 25.06 -7.32
N MET A 50 -8.54 24.54 -8.35
CA MET A 50 -8.59 25.18 -9.68
C MET A 50 -9.29 26.54 -9.66
N ARG A 51 -10.37 26.70 -8.88
CA ARG A 51 -11.06 28.00 -8.75
C ARG A 51 -10.22 29.04 -8.03
N ILE A 52 -9.49 28.63 -6.98
CA ILE A 52 -8.67 29.53 -6.16
C ILE A 52 -7.33 29.83 -6.86
N LEU A 53 -6.87 28.96 -7.76
CA LEU A 53 -5.53 29.03 -8.38
C LEU A 53 -5.22 30.40 -8.98
N TYR A 54 -6.20 31.03 -9.64
CA TYR A 54 -6.03 32.33 -10.29
C TYR A 54 -6.51 33.53 -9.47
N MET A 55 -7.04 33.30 -8.27
CA MET A 55 -7.51 34.39 -7.40
C MET A 55 -6.33 35.20 -6.83
N PRO A 56 -6.37 36.54 -6.89
CA PRO A 56 -5.31 37.39 -6.37
C PRO A 56 -5.41 37.59 -4.84
N LYS A 57 -6.63 37.55 -4.28
CA LYS A 57 -6.90 37.72 -2.84
C LYS A 57 -7.25 36.38 -2.18
N PRO A 58 -7.01 36.23 -0.87
CA PRO A 58 -7.55 35.10 -0.08
C PRO A 58 -9.07 35.05 -0.17
N MET A 59 -9.62 33.84 -0.17
CA MET A 59 -11.06 33.60 -0.27
C MET A 59 -11.69 33.46 1.13
N LEU A 60 -12.88 34.01 1.34
CA LEU A 60 -13.57 33.89 2.62
C LEU A 60 -14.29 32.54 2.76
N PHE A 61 -14.34 31.98 3.97
CA PHE A 61 -15.09 30.74 4.23
C PHE A 61 -16.61 30.90 3.99
N THR A 62 -17.15 32.10 4.20
CA THR A 62 -18.56 32.40 3.91
C THR A 62 -18.87 32.35 2.41
N GLU A 63 -17.94 32.80 1.56
CA GLU A 63 -18.06 32.71 0.11
C GLU A 63 -17.96 31.26 -0.38
N LEU A 64 -17.16 30.44 0.31
CA LEU A 64 -17.01 29.03 -0.01
C LEU A 64 -18.32 28.28 0.21
N ASP A 65 -19.06 28.64 1.26
CA ASP A 65 -20.34 28.03 1.61
C ASP A 65 -21.42 28.33 0.57
N VAL A 66 -21.33 29.47 -0.12
CA VAL A 66 -22.23 29.80 -1.24
C VAL A 66 -21.98 28.91 -2.45
N TRP A 67 -20.76 28.40 -2.65
CA TRP A 67 -20.42 27.57 -3.81
C TRP A 67 -20.89 26.12 -3.70
N LEU A 68 -21.32 25.70 -2.52
CA LEU A 68 -21.66 24.32 -2.20
C LEU A 68 -23.14 24.19 -1.92
N LYS A 69 -23.73 23.08 -2.36
CA LYS A 69 -25.10 22.72 -1.97
C LYS A 69 -25.15 22.46 -0.45
N PRO A 70 -26.25 22.79 0.24
CA PRO A 70 -26.37 22.63 1.69
C PRO A 70 -26.20 21.17 2.16
N ASP A 71 -26.50 20.20 1.31
CA ASP A 71 -26.34 18.75 1.55
C ASP A 71 -24.87 18.26 1.48
N ALA A 72 -23.97 19.06 0.88
CA ALA A 72 -22.58 18.66 0.63
C ALA A 72 -21.59 19.06 1.73
N LYS A 73 -22.05 19.51 2.91
CA LYS A 73 -21.17 19.99 4.00
C LYS A 73 -20.12 18.97 4.44
N ARG A 74 -20.50 17.69 4.58
CA ARG A 74 -19.57 16.63 4.97
C ARG A 74 -18.45 16.43 3.93
N GLN A 75 -18.79 16.50 2.64
CA GLN A 75 -17.82 16.35 1.55
C GLN A 75 -16.87 17.55 1.49
N ARG A 76 -17.37 18.76 1.75
CA ARG A 76 -16.56 19.97 1.91
C ARG A 76 -15.54 19.81 3.04
N ASP A 77 -16.00 19.44 4.22
CA ASP A 77 -15.13 19.33 5.40
C ASP A 77 -14.04 18.28 5.19
N HIS A 78 -14.39 17.15 4.56
CA HIS A 78 -13.42 16.16 4.15
C HIS A 78 -12.41 16.71 3.14
N ALA A 79 -12.85 17.41 2.08
CA ALA A 79 -11.96 18.00 1.08
C ALA A 79 -11.01 19.04 1.68
N ILE A 80 -11.51 19.90 2.59
CA ILE A 80 -10.69 20.89 3.30
C ILE A 80 -9.69 20.19 4.23
N ALA A 81 -10.11 19.14 4.95
CA ALA A 81 -9.22 18.36 5.81
C ALA A 81 -8.07 17.74 5.00
N THR A 82 -8.35 17.11 3.85
CA THR A 82 -7.32 16.58 2.96
C THR A 82 -6.38 17.67 2.43
N LEU A 83 -6.91 18.83 2.01
CA LEU A 83 -6.09 19.94 1.54
C LEU A 83 -5.20 20.54 2.64
N LYS A 84 -5.68 20.56 3.89
CA LYS A 84 -4.88 20.96 5.07
C LYS A 84 -3.81 19.93 5.39
N GLY A 85 -4.14 18.64 5.39
CA GLY A 85 -3.21 17.54 5.64
C GLY A 85 -2.04 17.51 4.66
N LEU A 86 -2.31 17.82 3.38
CA LEU A 86 -1.26 17.93 2.34
C LEU A 86 -0.58 19.30 2.29
N HIS A 87 -0.85 20.22 3.23
CA HIS A 87 -0.30 21.58 3.26
C HIS A 87 -0.50 22.40 1.97
N ILE A 88 -1.59 22.12 1.22
CA ILE A 88 -1.92 22.81 -0.03
C ILE A 88 -2.62 24.14 0.23
N ILE A 89 -3.46 24.18 1.26
CA ILE A 89 -4.15 25.40 1.72
C ILE A 89 -3.62 25.85 3.07
N GLN A 90 -3.59 27.17 3.25
CA GLN A 90 -3.40 27.83 4.53
C GLN A 90 -4.73 28.49 4.91
N VAL A 91 -5.19 28.21 6.12
CA VAL A 91 -6.39 28.81 6.68
C VAL A 91 -5.97 29.73 7.81
N SER A 92 -6.36 31.00 7.75
CA SER A 92 -6.07 31.97 8.79
C SER A 92 -6.82 31.63 10.08
N VAL A 93 -6.20 31.93 11.23
CA VAL A 93 -6.86 31.78 12.53
C VAL A 93 -7.99 32.81 12.61
N PRO A 94 -9.21 32.43 13.02
CA PRO A 94 -10.30 33.39 13.20
C PRO A 94 -9.90 34.43 14.26
N SER A 95 -9.93 35.72 13.88
CA SER A 95 -9.76 36.83 14.81
C SER A 95 -11.04 37.66 14.86
N LYS A 96 -11.30 38.38 15.96
CA LYS A 96 -12.47 39.27 16.08
C LYS A 96 -12.54 40.32 14.96
N GLU A 97 -11.40 40.65 14.36
CA GLU A 97 -11.28 41.67 13.29
C GLU A 97 -11.18 41.08 11.89
N LYS A 98 -10.92 39.77 11.72
CA LYS A 98 -10.76 39.14 10.40
C LYS A 98 -11.49 37.80 10.32
N PRO A 99 -12.44 37.65 9.38
CA PRO A 99 -13.07 36.37 9.11
C PRO A 99 -12.05 35.31 8.67
N GLN A 100 -12.41 34.03 8.78
CA GLN A 100 -11.56 32.95 8.30
C GLN A 100 -11.36 33.08 6.79
N GLU A 101 -10.10 33.17 6.39
CA GLU A 101 -9.64 33.26 5.01
C GLU A 101 -8.90 31.98 4.64
N MET A 102 -9.10 31.54 3.40
CA MET A 102 -8.44 30.39 2.78
C MET A 102 -7.59 30.88 1.61
N GLN A 103 -6.32 30.50 1.61
CA GLN A 103 -5.40 30.75 0.50
C GLN A 103 -4.61 29.49 0.14
N LEU A 104 -4.22 29.37 -1.13
CA LEU A 104 -3.28 28.34 -1.54
C LEU A 104 -1.87 28.71 -1.08
N THR A 105 -1.09 27.71 -0.65
CA THR A 105 0.33 27.87 -0.35
C THR A 105 1.05 28.42 -1.59
N THR A 106 1.82 29.51 -1.43
CA THR A 106 2.44 30.24 -2.55
C THR A 106 3.29 29.36 -3.47
N ASN A 107 4.11 28.48 -2.90
CA ASN A 107 4.94 27.55 -3.67
C ASN A 107 4.09 26.61 -4.53
N PHE A 108 3.06 26.00 -3.94
CA PHE A 108 2.14 25.12 -4.67
C PHE A 108 1.38 25.87 -5.77
N LYS A 109 0.87 27.08 -5.46
CA LYS A 109 0.17 27.94 -6.41
C LYS A 109 1.04 28.27 -7.63
N ASN A 110 2.29 28.67 -7.41
CA ASN A 110 3.21 29.04 -8.49
C ASN A 110 3.61 27.82 -9.32
N SER A 111 3.99 26.72 -8.67
CA SER A 111 4.41 25.49 -9.34
C SER A 111 3.28 24.82 -10.13
N LEU A 112 2.05 24.83 -9.62
CA LEU A 112 0.89 24.31 -10.35
C LEU A 112 0.54 25.21 -11.55
N ARG A 113 0.65 26.54 -11.42
CA ARG A 113 0.48 27.45 -12.57
C ARG A 113 1.51 27.15 -13.66
N LEU A 114 2.79 27.04 -13.30
CA LEU A 114 3.87 26.70 -14.23
C LEU A 114 3.62 25.34 -14.93
N ALA A 115 3.17 24.34 -14.17
CA ALA A 115 2.81 23.03 -14.72
C ALA A 115 1.66 23.10 -15.74
N LEU A 116 0.66 23.94 -15.50
CA LEU A 116 -0.50 24.09 -16.41
C LEU A 116 -0.20 24.95 -17.63
N THR A 117 0.64 25.98 -17.49
CA THR A 117 1.00 26.87 -18.61
C THR A 117 2.20 26.35 -19.41
N GLY A 118 2.85 25.28 -18.95
CA GLY A 118 4.01 24.69 -19.62
C GLY A 118 5.24 25.63 -19.66
N GLY A 119 5.33 26.58 -18.74
CA GLY A 119 6.40 27.58 -18.71
C GLY A 119 7.49 27.24 -17.70
N GLY A 120 8.74 27.66 -17.96
CA GLY A 120 9.89 27.57 -17.05
C GLY A 120 11.06 26.72 -17.57
N GLU A 121 12.26 26.95 -17.04
CA GLU A 121 13.51 26.23 -17.40
C GLU A 121 13.77 24.95 -16.58
N HIS A 122 12.81 24.57 -15.75
CA HIS A 122 13.01 23.60 -14.67
C HIS A 122 13.15 22.13 -15.11
N ASN A 123 13.00 21.80 -16.41
CA ASN A 123 13.06 20.43 -16.96
C ASN A 123 12.27 19.38 -16.15
N SER A 124 11.24 19.84 -15.43
CA SER A 124 10.54 19.07 -14.40
C SER A 124 9.76 17.88 -14.92
N PHE A 125 9.48 17.83 -16.22
CA PHE A 125 8.75 16.72 -16.87
C PHE A 125 9.69 15.78 -17.66
N GLY A 126 10.99 15.81 -17.34
CA GLY A 126 12.03 15.06 -18.03
C GLY A 126 12.44 15.70 -19.35
N VAL A 127 13.68 15.46 -19.77
CA VAL A 127 14.19 15.89 -21.07
C VAL A 127 14.14 14.70 -22.02
N PRO A 128 13.29 14.73 -23.07
CA PRO A 128 13.26 13.68 -24.08
C PRO A 128 14.64 13.54 -24.74
N SER A 129 15.08 12.31 -24.94
CA SER A 129 16.32 12.04 -25.66
C SER A 129 16.13 12.31 -27.16
N THR A 130 17.12 12.94 -27.78
CA THR A 130 17.19 13.16 -29.24
C THR A 130 17.78 11.97 -29.98
N LEU A 131 18.24 10.94 -29.26
CA LEU A 131 18.84 9.74 -29.84
C LEU A 131 17.75 8.83 -30.44
N MET A 132 18.10 8.14 -31.54
CA MET A 132 17.20 7.18 -32.16
C MET A 132 16.88 6.04 -31.19
N VAL A 133 15.59 5.80 -30.99
CA VAL A 133 15.08 4.68 -30.20
C VAL A 133 15.29 3.39 -31.00
N PRO A 134 16.00 2.39 -30.46
CA PRO A 134 16.10 1.08 -31.10
C PRO A 134 14.70 0.47 -31.30
N PRO A 135 14.38 -0.07 -32.49
CA PRO A 135 13.06 -0.63 -32.80
C PRO A 135 12.73 -1.88 -31.99
N GLU A 136 13.71 -2.47 -31.30
CA GLU A 136 13.51 -3.61 -30.40
C GLU A 136 12.79 -3.22 -29.10
N ILE A 137 12.80 -1.92 -28.75
CA ILE A 137 12.20 -1.39 -27.51
C ILE A 137 10.76 -0.95 -27.78
N ASP A 138 9.90 -1.94 -27.99
CA ASP A 138 8.46 -1.70 -28.09
C ASP A 138 7.79 -1.61 -26.72
N LEU A 139 6.58 -1.04 -26.68
CA LEU A 139 5.75 -1.01 -25.47
C LEU A 139 5.54 -2.41 -24.87
N ALA A 140 5.33 -3.42 -25.72
CA ALA A 140 5.16 -4.80 -25.30
C ALA A 140 6.45 -5.43 -24.75
N PHE A 141 7.62 -4.95 -25.17
CA PHE A 141 8.90 -5.35 -24.58
C PHE A 141 9.05 -4.76 -23.18
N LEU A 142 8.80 -3.46 -23.01
CA LEU A 142 8.86 -2.78 -21.71
C LEU A 142 7.90 -3.39 -20.69
N ASP A 143 6.68 -3.76 -21.12
CA ASP A 143 5.68 -4.40 -20.27
C ASP A 143 6.15 -5.80 -19.83
N ARG A 144 6.69 -6.62 -20.74
CA ARG A 144 7.25 -7.94 -20.40
C ARG A 144 8.46 -7.84 -19.47
N TYR A 145 9.34 -6.87 -19.72
CA TYR A 145 10.51 -6.62 -18.88
C TYR A 145 10.10 -6.26 -17.45
N ALA A 146 9.20 -5.29 -17.29
CA ALA A 146 8.73 -4.83 -15.99
C ALA A 146 8.00 -5.95 -15.24
N ARG A 147 7.14 -6.72 -15.91
CA ARG A 147 6.43 -7.85 -15.32
C ARG A 147 7.40 -8.92 -14.83
N LYS A 148 8.38 -9.31 -15.64
CA LYS A 148 9.39 -10.30 -15.26
C LYS A 148 10.19 -9.87 -14.03
N LYS A 149 10.71 -8.64 -14.02
CA LYS A 149 11.46 -8.10 -12.89
C LYS A 149 10.61 -8.06 -11.61
N TRP A 150 9.35 -7.67 -11.72
CA TRP A 150 8.44 -7.64 -10.59
C TRP A 150 8.11 -9.05 -10.08
N GLU A 151 7.84 -10.00 -10.98
CA GLU A 151 7.60 -11.39 -10.63
C GLU A 151 8.81 -12.04 -9.96
N ASP A 152 10.04 -11.72 -10.37
CA ASP A 152 11.27 -12.19 -9.72
C ASP A 152 11.35 -11.72 -8.25
N ILE A 153 10.93 -10.48 -7.97
CA ILE A 153 10.86 -9.93 -6.61
C ILE A 153 9.79 -10.66 -5.78
N LEU A 154 8.59 -10.83 -6.33
CA LEU A 154 7.49 -11.52 -5.65
C LEU A 154 7.80 -13.00 -5.40
N HIS A 155 8.43 -13.67 -6.36
CA HIS A 155 8.90 -15.06 -6.22
C HIS A 155 9.93 -15.20 -5.11
N PHE A 156 10.81 -14.21 -4.90
CA PHE A 156 11.73 -14.24 -3.77
C PHE A 156 11.01 -14.17 -2.42
N VAL A 157 9.97 -13.34 -2.32
CA VAL A 157 9.15 -13.26 -1.10
C VAL A 157 8.43 -14.58 -0.84
N VAL A 158 7.92 -15.27 -1.86
CA VAL A 158 7.19 -16.55 -1.70
C VAL A 158 8.11 -17.76 -1.52
N SER A 159 9.23 -17.83 -2.26
CA SER A 159 10.22 -18.91 -2.15
C SER A 159 10.89 -18.97 -0.79
N SER A 160 10.88 -17.87 -0.04
CA SER A 160 11.25 -17.86 1.39
C SER A 160 10.44 -18.84 2.24
N VAL A 161 9.29 -19.33 1.79
CA VAL A 161 8.44 -20.23 2.60
C VAL A 161 8.74 -21.71 2.36
N GLY A 162 9.82 -22.02 1.65
CA GLY A 162 10.28 -23.40 1.41
C GLY A 162 9.66 -24.06 0.18
N TYR A 163 8.91 -23.31 -0.64
CA TYR A 163 8.50 -23.76 -1.96
C TYR A 163 9.67 -23.60 -2.93
N LYS A 164 10.43 -24.69 -3.12
CA LYS A 164 11.47 -24.77 -4.17
C LYS A 164 10.76 -24.92 -5.51
N SER A 165 10.49 -23.81 -6.18
CA SER A 165 10.08 -23.86 -7.59
C SER A 165 11.25 -24.49 -8.36
N THR A 166 10.97 -25.53 -9.16
CA THR A 166 11.95 -26.29 -9.96
C THR A 166 12.48 -25.53 -11.17
N GLY A 167 12.53 -24.19 -11.09
CA GLY A 167 13.07 -23.34 -12.13
C GLY A 167 14.09 -22.40 -11.50
N ASP A 168 15.30 -22.39 -12.05
CA ASP A 168 16.35 -21.41 -11.76
C ASP A 168 15.88 -20.02 -12.22
N THR A 169 14.99 -19.39 -11.44
CA THR A 169 14.75 -17.96 -11.56
C THR A 169 15.89 -17.28 -10.82
N THR A 170 16.77 -16.62 -11.57
CA THR A 170 17.75 -15.66 -11.02
C THR A 170 17.02 -14.72 -10.07
N GLY A 171 17.16 -14.94 -8.75
CA GLY A 171 16.46 -14.15 -7.75
C GLY A 171 16.82 -12.66 -7.85
N PRO A 172 16.08 -11.78 -7.16
CA PRO A 172 16.26 -10.34 -7.29
C PRO A 172 17.66 -9.90 -6.86
N ASN A 173 18.04 -8.71 -7.33
CA ASN A 173 19.34 -8.12 -7.01
C ASN A 173 19.51 -7.94 -5.50
N LYS A 174 20.77 -7.95 -5.04
CA LYS A 174 21.14 -7.94 -3.62
C LYS A 174 20.52 -6.74 -2.87
N SER A 175 20.49 -5.57 -3.50
CA SER A 175 19.89 -4.35 -2.96
C SER A 175 18.41 -4.55 -2.60
N VAL A 176 17.63 -5.13 -3.51
CA VAL A 176 16.20 -5.40 -3.28
C VAL A 176 16.00 -6.42 -2.15
N LYS A 177 16.85 -7.45 -2.07
CA LYS A 177 16.79 -8.43 -0.97
C LYS A 177 17.04 -7.77 0.39
N GLU A 178 18.00 -6.86 0.46
CA GLU A 178 18.31 -6.12 1.68
C GLU A 178 17.16 -5.19 2.09
N ILE A 179 16.52 -4.51 1.13
CA ILE A 179 15.35 -3.67 1.37
C ILE A 179 14.18 -4.50 1.91
N LEU A 180 13.87 -5.65 1.30
CA LEU A 180 12.79 -6.54 1.74
C LEU A 180 13.00 -7.05 3.18
N ILE A 181 14.26 -7.28 3.58
CA ILE A 181 14.62 -7.70 4.94
C ILE A 181 14.53 -6.51 5.90
N ALA A 182 15.05 -5.35 5.51
CA ALA A 182 14.99 -4.13 6.32
C ALA A 182 13.54 -3.74 6.64
N GLY A 183 12.64 -3.89 5.67
CA GLY A 183 11.20 -3.64 5.86
C GLY A 183 10.41 -4.73 6.54
N ARG A 184 11.09 -5.77 7.04
CA ARG A 184 10.44 -6.92 7.68
C ARG A 184 9.34 -7.52 6.83
N LEU A 185 9.43 -7.44 5.50
CA LEU A 185 8.57 -8.21 4.60
C LEU A 185 9.06 -9.65 4.57
N VAL A 186 10.35 -9.85 4.81
CA VAL A 186 11.00 -11.13 4.84
C VAL A 186 11.99 -11.18 6.01
N ASP A 187 11.88 -12.17 6.88
CA ASP A 187 12.77 -12.36 8.02
C ASP A 187 13.86 -13.39 7.72
N ARG A 188 15.06 -13.16 8.27
CA ARG A 188 16.10 -14.20 8.35
C ARG A 188 15.89 -14.99 9.62
N ARG A 189 15.51 -16.26 9.49
CA ARG A 189 15.42 -17.19 10.62
C ARG A 189 16.81 -17.54 11.12
N ALA A 190 16.91 -17.97 12.38
CA ALA A 190 18.17 -18.31 13.06
C ALA A 190 18.99 -19.41 12.36
N ASN A 191 18.36 -20.24 11.52
CA ASN A 191 18.99 -21.28 10.72
C ASN A 191 19.53 -20.79 9.36
N GLY A 192 19.51 -19.47 9.10
CA GLY A 192 19.90 -18.88 7.81
C GLY A 192 18.86 -19.01 6.71
N SER A 193 17.74 -19.71 6.95
CA SER A 193 16.60 -19.72 6.03
C SER A 193 15.88 -18.38 6.09
N ILE A 194 15.49 -17.90 4.93
CA ILE A 194 14.67 -16.72 4.75
C ILE A 194 13.22 -17.17 4.98
N GLY A 195 12.34 -16.38 5.60
CA GLY A 195 10.92 -16.70 5.76
C GLY A 195 10.03 -15.46 5.67
N ILE A 196 8.84 -15.61 5.09
CA ILE A 196 7.87 -14.50 4.97
C ILE A 196 7.32 -14.11 6.34
N THR A 197 7.05 -12.81 6.52
CA THR A 197 6.38 -12.28 7.70
C THR A 197 4.88 -12.04 7.42
N GLN A 198 4.11 -11.71 8.45
CA GLN A 198 2.73 -11.24 8.31
C GLN A 198 2.61 -10.02 7.37
N ALA A 199 3.55 -9.09 7.47
CA ALA A 199 3.60 -7.89 6.63
C ALA A 199 3.95 -8.26 5.18
N GLY A 200 4.90 -9.19 4.98
CA GLY A 200 5.25 -9.74 3.66
C GLY A 200 4.08 -10.43 2.98
N PHE A 201 3.28 -11.20 3.72
CA PHE A 201 2.08 -11.81 3.14
C PHE A 201 1.04 -10.76 2.79
N THR A 202 0.78 -9.79 3.68
CA THR A 202 -0.13 -8.66 3.37
C THR A 202 0.32 -7.94 2.11
N PHE A 203 1.62 -7.71 1.95
CA PHE A 203 2.21 -7.13 0.76
C PHE A 203 1.88 -7.95 -0.50
N LEU A 204 1.99 -9.27 -0.48
CA LEU A 204 1.61 -10.11 -1.63
C LEU A 204 0.12 -10.03 -1.99
N LEU A 205 -0.74 -9.72 -1.01
CA LEU A 205 -2.19 -9.58 -1.20
C LEU A 205 -2.62 -8.22 -1.76
N GLN A 206 -1.73 -7.22 -1.73
CA GLN A 206 -2.06 -5.89 -2.20
C GLN A 206 -2.22 -5.85 -3.73
N GLU A 207 -2.99 -4.88 -4.21
CA GLU A 207 -3.04 -4.53 -5.63
C GLU A 207 -1.63 -4.19 -6.16
N PRO A 208 -1.29 -4.51 -7.43
CA PRO A 208 0.06 -4.30 -7.97
C PRO A 208 0.62 -2.89 -7.72
N ASN A 209 -0.21 -1.85 -7.83
CA ASN A 209 0.20 -0.47 -7.53
C ASN A 209 0.56 -0.24 -6.07
N ALA A 210 -0.22 -0.80 -5.16
CA ALA A 210 0.04 -0.69 -3.72
C ALA A 210 1.30 -1.48 -3.34
N GLN A 211 1.57 -2.61 -4.00
CA GLN A 211 2.82 -3.34 -3.84
C GLN A 211 4.02 -2.48 -4.24
N VAL A 212 3.97 -1.86 -5.44
CA VAL A 212 5.06 -0.98 -5.91
C VAL A 212 5.29 0.17 -4.94
N TRP A 213 4.24 0.83 -4.46
CA TRP A 213 4.36 1.89 -3.46
C TRP A 213 4.93 1.42 -2.13
N THR A 214 4.47 0.28 -1.62
CA THR A 214 5.00 -0.28 -0.37
C THR A 214 6.50 -0.53 -0.48
N LEU A 215 6.97 -1.07 -1.60
CA LEU A 215 8.41 -1.29 -1.83
C LEU A 215 9.18 0.03 -1.94
N LEU A 216 8.63 1.02 -2.65
CA LEU A 216 9.27 2.34 -2.80
C LEU A 216 9.33 3.14 -1.50
N LEU A 217 8.27 3.11 -0.70
CA LEU A 217 8.23 3.77 0.59
C LEU A 217 9.18 3.11 1.58
N LEU A 218 9.27 1.78 1.53
CA LEU A 218 10.26 1.04 2.30
C LEU A 218 11.69 1.38 1.87
N TRP A 219 11.93 1.54 0.57
CA TRP A 219 13.21 2.01 0.07
C TRP A 219 13.55 3.43 0.56
N LEU A 220 12.58 4.35 0.54
CA LEU A 220 12.73 5.71 1.08
C LEU A 220 13.06 5.70 2.59
N GLU A 221 12.37 4.86 3.37
CA GLU A 221 12.62 4.71 4.81
C GLU A 221 14.01 4.10 5.08
N ALA A 222 14.41 3.07 4.33
CA ALA A 222 15.73 2.46 4.44
C ALA A 222 16.86 3.45 4.10
N SER A 223 16.65 4.31 3.10
CA SER A 223 17.57 5.38 2.74
C SER A 223 17.67 6.46 3.84
N ASP A 224 16.56 6.81 4.49
CA ASP A 224 16.53 7.78 5.60
C ASP A 224 17.29 7.29 6.85
N THR A 225 17.22 5.98 7.15
CA THR A 225 17.97 5.38 8.28
C THR A 225 19.48 5.31 8.06
N ASN A 226 19.95 5.19 6.82
CA ASN A 226 21.36 4.98 6.51
C ASN A 226 22.16 6.27 6.31
N GLN A 227 21.51 7.42 6.10
CA GLN A 227 22.18 8.70 5.91
C GLN A 227 21.50 9.83 6.68
N ALA A 228 22.31 10.65 7.34
CA ALA A 228 21.88 11.77 8.20
C ALA A 228 21.29 12.98 7.42
N ALA A 229 20.53 12.76 6.34
CA ALA A 229 19.98 13.85 5.53
C ALA A 229 18.61 13.49 4.94
N GLY A 230 17.54 13.83 5.66
CA GLY A 230 16.17 13.91 5.11
C GLY A 230 15.99 14.92 3.96
N LEU A 231 17.09 15.45 3.39
CA LEU A 231 17.12 16.22 2.15
C LEU A 231 17.08 15.30 0.93
N GLU A 232 17.67 14.11 1.00
CA GLU A 232 17.70 13.17 -0.12
C GLU A 232 16.34 12.52 -0.35
N THR A 233 15.59 12.21 0.71
CA THR A 233 14.23 11.65 0.61
C THR A 233 13.28 12.56 -0.15
N VAL A 234 13.43 13.89 -0.02
CA VAL A 234 12.65 14.88 -0.78
C VAL A 234 12.97 14.81 -2.27
N ASP A 235 14.25 14.79 -2.65
CA ASP A 235 14.61 14.71 -4.07
C ASP A 235 14.22 13.35 -4.65
N MET A 236 14.37 12.27 -3.89
CA MET A 236 13.95 10.92 -4.28
C MET A 236 12.44 10.87 -4.57
N LEU A 237 11.62 11.37 -3.64
CA LEU A 237 10.17 11.42 -3.79
C LEU A 237 9.77 12.32 -4.96
N SER A 238 10.44 13.47 -5.12
CA SER A 238 10.22 14.38 -6.25
C SER A 238 10.50 13.70 -7.59
N PHE A 239 11.59 12.91 -7.67
CA PHE A 239 11.96 12.18 -8.87
C PHE A 239 10.97 11.05 -9.18
N LEU A 240 10.42 10.35 -8.18
CA LEU A 240 9.35 9.37 -8.40
C LEU A 240 8.10 10.01 -9.01
N PHE A 241 7.74 11.23 -8.60
CA PHE A 241 6.64 11.97 -9.22
C PHE A 241 6.95 12.43 -10.63
N VAL A 242 8.21 12.80 -10.91
CA VAL A 242 8.67 13.06 -12.30
C VAL A 242 8.48 11.80 -13.14
N LEU A 243 9.00 10.65 -12.70
CA LEU A 243 8.88 9.36 -13.40
C LEU A 243 7.42 8.98 -13.69
N ALA A 244 6.52 9.24 -12.75
CA ALA A 244 5.10 8.97 -12.92
C ALA A 244 4.38 9.93 -13.87
N SER A 245 5.00 11.08 -14.18
CA SER A 245 4.50 12.05 -15.17
C SER A 245 5.08 11.85 -16.58
N LEU A 246 6.07 10.97 -16.73
CA LEU A 246 6.69 10.66 -18.02
C LEU A 246 5.76 9.86 -18.93
N GLU A 247 6.02 9.93 -20.23
CA GLU A 247 5.29 9.18 -21.24
C GLU A 247 5.91 7.80 -21.48
N LEU A 248 5.05 6.79 -21.53
CA LEU A 248 5.44 5.42 -21.84
C LEU A 248 5.98 5.33 -23.27
N GLY A 249 7.14 4.68 -23.45
CA GLY A 249 7.74 4.45 -24.77
C GLY A 249 8.58 5.60 -25.30
N ARG A 250 8.65 6.75 -24.60
CA ARG A 250 9.62 7.80 -24.92
C ARG A 250 10.93 7.57 -24.18
N ALA A 251 12.04 7.84 -24.86
CA ALA A 251 13.36 7.85 -24.28
C ALA A 251 13.63 9.20 -23.60
N TYR A 252 14.27 9.16 -22.43
CA TYR A 252 14.70 10.33 -21.69
C TYR A 252 16.21 10.30 -21.48
N ASP A 253 16.85 11.47 -21.50
CA ASP A 253 18.29 11.58 -21.35
C ASP A 253 18.71 11.42 -19.87
N THR A 254 19.65 10.51 -19.60
CA THR A 254 20.21 10.35 -18.26
C THR A 254 21.14 11.51 -17.89
N ASN A 255 21.75 12.19 -18.87
CA ASN A 255 22.72 13.26 -18.61
C ASN A 255 22.08 14.51 -18.03
N ALA A 256 20.81 14.76 -18.37
CA ALA A 256 20.01 15.86 -17.84
C ALA A 256 19.64 15.69 -16.35
N LEU A 257 19.89 14.52 -15.76
CA LEU A 257 19.63 14.26 -14.35
C LEU A 257 20.78 14.74 -13.46
N THR A 258 20.43 15.22 -12.26
CA THR A 258 21.37 15.52 -11.18
C THR A 258 22.12 14.26 -10.74
N GLU A 259 23.31 14.42 -10.16
CA GLU A 259 24.12 13.29 -9.69
C GLU A 259 23.37 12.40 -8.68
N GLN A 260 22.62 13.03 -7.76
CA GLN A 260 21.77 12.31 -6.80
C GLN A 260 20.70 11.45 -7.50
N ARG A 261 20.04 11.97 -8.54
CA ARG A 261 19.06 11.20 -9.34
C ARG A 261 19.71 10.08 -10.15
N LYS A 262 20.94 10.29 -10.65
CA LYS A 262 21.72 9.23 -11.32
C LYS A 262 22.04 8.09 -10.37
N ASN A 263 22.37 8.38 -9.11
CA ASN A 263 22.62 7.38 -8.08
C ASN A 263 21.37 6.53 -7.74
N MET A 264 20.16 7.03 -8.03
CA MET A 264 18.91 6.29 -7.86
C MET A 264 18.59 5.33 -9.02
N LEU A 265 19.13 5.57 -10.22
CA LEU A 265 18.78 4.79 -11.42
C LEU A 265 19.04 3.28 -11.26
N PRO A 266 20.16 2.81 -10.66
CA PRO A 266 20.37 1.38 -10.45
C PRO A 266 19.24 0.73 -9.63
N SER A 267 18.81 1.36 -8.55
CA SER A 267 17.71 0.85 -7.70
C SER A 267 16.38 0.82 -8.46
N LEU A 268 16.08 1.85 -9.25
CA LEU A 268 14.85 1.91 -10.05
C LEU A 268 14.85 0.88 -11.20
N LEU A 269 16.03 0.58 -11.76
CA LEU A 269 16.22 -0.48 -12.74
C LEU A 269 16.00 -1.86 -12.10
N ASP A 270 16.49 -2.05 -10.86
CA ASP A 270 16.30 -3.27 -10.09
C ASP A 270 14.83 -3.52 -9.74
N PHE A 271 14.06 -2.46 -9.45
CA PHE A 271 12.61 -2.54 -9.25
C PHE A 271 11.83 -2.76 -10.55
N GLY A 272 12.46 -2.57 -11.72
CA GLY A 272 11.79 -2.66 -13.02
C GLY A 272 10.92 -1.44 -13.36
N LEU A 273 11.14 -0.30 -12.70
CA LEU A 273 10.45 0.96 -12.98
C LEU A 273 11.01 1.67 -14.22
N ILE A 274 12.29 1.43 -14.50
CA ILE A 274 12.96 1.96 -15.69
C ILE A 274 13.71 0.84 -16.42
N TYR A 275 13.88 1.04 -17.72
CA TYR A 275 14.75 0.22 -18.55
C TYR A 275 15.86 1.10 -19.12
N ILE A 276 17.11 0.65 -18.97
CA ILE A 276 18.29 1.31 -19.55
C ILE A 276 18.89 0.33 -20.56
N PRO A 277 18.95 0.68 -21.86
CA PRO A 277 19.55 -0.18 -22.86
C PRO A 277 21.03 -0.45 -22.53
N PRO A 278 21.50 -1.71 -22.62
CA PRO A 278 22.90 -2.04 -22.32
C PRO A 278 23.87 -1.34 -23.27
N ASN A 279 23.46 -1.08 -24.51
CA ASN A 279 24.27 -0.46 -25.54
C ASN A 279 24.35 1.07 -25.39
N ASN A 280 23.30 1.70 -24.83
CA ASN A 280 23.18 3.16 -24.69
C ASN A 280 22.76 3.52 -23.27
N ARG A 281 23.74 3.67 -22.37
CA ARG A 281 23.48 4.09 -20.97
C ARG A 281 23.10 5.57 -20.81
N SER A 282 23.18 6.35 -21.89
CA SER A 282 22.79 7.76 -21.92
C SER A 282 21.28 7.98 -22.01
N MET A 283 20.49 6.92 -22.20
CA MET A 283 19.03 7.01 -22.31
C MET A 283 18.34 6.02 -21.39
N PHE A 284 17.19 6.40 -20.84
CA PHE A 284 16.34 5.51 -20.06
C PHE A 284 14.88 5.60 -20.51
N PHE A 285 14.16 4.50 -20.33
CA PHE A 285 12.75 4.35 -20.68
C PHE A 285 11.93 4.06 -19.43
N PRO A 286 10.89 4.86 -19.11
CA PRO A 286 9.97 4.55 -18.04
C PRO A 286 9.11 3.34 -18.43
N THR A 287 8.95 2.39 -17.52
CA THR A 287 8.06 1.24 -17.72
C THR A 287 6.63 1.58 -17.33
N ARG A 288 5.70 0.67 -17.62
CA ARG A 288 4.30 0.84 -17.21
C ARG A 288 4.16 0.95 -15.70
N LEU A 289 4.95 0.22 -14.91
CA LEU A 289 4.95 0.33 -13.45
C LEU A 289 5.25 1.75 -12.96
N ALA A 290 6.17 2.47 -13.61
CA ALA A 290 6.49 3.86 -13.25
C ALA A 290 5.38 4.84 -13.65
N THR A 291 4.90 4.76 -14.90
CA THR A 291 3.87 5.69 -15.41
C THR A 291 2.51 5.49 -14.73
N THR A 292 2.24 4.28 -14.27
CA THR A 292 1.01 3.92 -13.55
C THR A 292 1.12 4.07 -12.04
N LEU A 293 2.30 4.39 -11.52
CA LEU A 293 2.57 4.60 -10.10
C LEU A 293 1.60 5.61 -9.48
N THR A 294 1.33 6.72 -10.17
CA THR A 294 0.34 7.71 -9.71
C THR A 294 -1.06 7.47 -10.29
N SER A 295 -1.27 6.45 -11.12
CA SER A 295 -2.54 6.17 -11.78
C SER A 295 -3.41 5.18 -11.01
N VAL A 296 -4.73 5.43 -10.97
CA VAL A 296 -5.73 4.48 -10.42
C VAL A 296 -6.08 3.37 -11.43
N GLY A 297 -5.45 3.38 -12.62
CA GLY A 297 -5.64 2.31 -13.62
C GLY A 297 -4.78 1.10 -13.26
N SER A 298 -5.32 -0.11 -13.41
CA SER A 298 -4.55 -1.35 -13.27
C SER A 298 -3.28 -1.27 -14.13
N SER A 299 -2.14 -1.53 -13.49
CA SER A 299 -0.79 -1.31 -14.05
C SER A 299 -0.30 -2.46 -14.90
N LEU A 300 -1.04 -3.57 -14.86
CA LEU A 300 -0.79 -4.78 -15.63
C LEU A 300 -2.07 -5.11 -16.40
N ARG A 301 -2.45 -4.25 -17.34
CA ARG A 301 -3.52 -4.59 -18.29
C ARG A 301 -2.96 -5.61 -19.28
N SER A 302 -3.69 -6.72 -19.46
CA SER A 302 -3.37 -7.71 -20.49
C SER A 302 -3.53 -7.09 -21.89
N ILE A 303 -2.80 -7.64 -22.87
CA ILE A 303 -2.92 -7.30 -24.30
C ILE A 303 -4.39 -7.38 -24.76
N SER A 304 -5.18 -8.30 -24.18
CA SER A 304 -6.61 -8.46 -24.45
C SER A 304 -7.47 -7.26 -24.00
N ASP A 305 -7.13 -6.60 -22.89
CA ASP A 305 -7.85 -5.41 -22.41
C ASP A 305 -7.49 -4.16 -23.22
N GLY A 306 -6.27 -4.10 -23.76
CA GLY A 306 -5.82 -3.02 -24.65
C GLY A 306 -6.52 -3.05 -26.01
N VAL A 307 -6.73 -4.24 -26.58
CA VAL A 307 -7.44 -4.42 -27.85
C VAL A 307 -8.94 -4.13 -27.72
N ALA A 308 -9.56 -4.50 -26.60
CA ALA A 308 -10.97 -4.18 -26.31
C ALA A 308 -11.21 -2.66 -26.18
N ALA A 309 -10.25 -1.91 -25.63
CA ALA A 309 -10.33 -0.45 -25.53
C ALA A 309 -10.09 0.26 -26.89
N ALA A 310 -9.20 -0.26 -27.73
CA ALA A 310 -8.92 0.31 -29.05
C ALA A 310 -10.07 0.09 -30.06
N THR A 311 -10.79 -1.04 -29.95
CA THR A 311 -11.95 -1.34 -30.79
C THR A 311 -13.21 -0.58 -30.37
N ALA A 312 -13.27 -0.06 -29.15
CA ALA A 312 -14.35 0.81 -28.68
C ALA A 312 -14.28 2.27 -29.20
N VAL A 313 -13.19 2.65 -29.90
CA VAL A 313 -12.91 4.06 -30.28
C VAL A 313 -12.84 4.29 -31.81
N ALA A 314 -13.26 3.34 -32.65
CA ALA A 314 -13.41 3.63 -34.09
C ALA A 314 -14.68 4.49 -34.38
N PRO A 315 -14.62 5.48 -35.29
CA PRO A 315 -15.51 6.63 -35.27
C PRO A 315 -16.76 6.45 -36.14
N GLY A 316 -17.93 6.75 -35.58
CA GLY A 316 -19.19 6.85 -36.34
C GLY A 316 -20.34 7.38 -35.50
N THR A 317 -20.71 8.64 -35.73
CA THR A 317 -21.93 9.37 -35.33
C THR A 317 -22.10 9.91 -33.89
N ALA A 318 -21.73 11.19 -33.76
CA ALA A 318 -22.41 12.34 -33.12
C ALA A 318 -23.11 12.26 -31.73
N TYR A 319 -22.65 13.15 -30.85
CA TYR A 319 -23.38 13.95 -29.83
C TYR A 319 -24.47 13.31 -28.96
N ALA A 320 -24.14 13.00 -27.70
CA ALA A 320 -24.86 13.41 -26.48
C ALA A 320 -24.17 12.80 -25.24
N GLY A 321 -24.19 13.51 -24.11
CA GLY A 321 -23.39 13.22 -22.93
C GLY A 321 -23.68 11.88 -22.24
N ALA A 322 -22.72 11.40 -21.45
CA ALA A 322 -22.91 10.26 -20.57
C ALA A 322 -22.01 10.36 -19.33
N ALA A 323 -22.55 10.99 -18.28
CA ALA A 323 -22.38 10.43 -16.95
C ALA A 323 -23.15 9.09 -16.91
N ALA A 324 -22.59 8.10 -16.24
CA ALA A 324 -23.14 6.76 -15.99
C ALA A 324 -23.13 5.75 -17.16
N ALA A 325 -22.20 4.81 -17.11
CA ALA A 325 -22.41 3.43 -17.57
C ALA A 325 -21.54 2.48 -16.72
N ASN A 326 -22.09 2.13 -15.55
CA ASN A 326 -21.70 0.94 -14.81
C ASN A 326 -22.17 -0.32 -15.57
N ASN A 327 -21.39 -1.39 -15.44
CA ASN A 327 -21.80 -2.80 -15.48
C ASN A 327 -22.89 -3.22 -16.49
N ALA A 328 -22.49 -3.92 -17.57
CA ALA A 328 -23.02 -5.25 -17.91
C ALA A 328 -22.39 -5.84 -19.19
N TRP A 329 -21.89 -7.07 -19.04
CA TRP A 329 -22.08 -8.25 -19.93
C TRP A 329 -20.99 -8.70 -20.95
N ASN A 330 -20.54 -9.96 -20.72
CA ASN A 330 -20.02 -11.06 -21.57
C ASN A 330 -19.29 -10.75 -22.89
N GLY A 331 -18.23 -11.45 -23.27
CA GLY A 331 -17.66 -12.71 -22.77
C GLY A 331 -17.24 -13.57 -23.96
N THR A 332 -15.95 -13.91 -24.05
CA THR A 332 -15.40 -15.10 -24.75
C THR A 332 -13.87 -15.08 -24.64
N LEU A 333 -13.32 -16.19 -24.13
CA LEU A 333 -11.96 -16.73 -24.36
C LEU A 333 -10.73 -15.99 -23.77
N GLY A 334 -10.24 -16.51 -22.63
CA GLY A 334 -8.87 -16.35 -22.09
C GLY A 334 -8.49 -14.96 -21.55
N GLY A 335 -8.17 -14.70 -20.27
CA GLY A 335 -7.77 -15.57 -19.17
C GLY A 335 -6.46 -15.07 -18.57
N ASP A 336 -6.42 -13.86 -17.98
CA ASP A 336 -5.31 -13.47 -17.07
C ASP A 336 -5.60 -12.28 -16.12
N GLY A 337 -6.86 -11.84 -15.97
CA GLY A 337 -7.21 -10.66 -15.14
C GLY A 337 -8.55 -10.74 -14.41
N LYS A 338 -9.21 -11.89 -14.43
CA LYS A 338 -10.49 -12.12 -13.74
C LYS A 338 -10.29 -13.34 -12.85
N GLY A 339 -10.71 -13.26 -11.58
CA GLY A 339 -10.32 -14.21 -10.54
C GLY A 339 -10.39 -15.67 -11.00
N SER A 340 -9.39 -16.45 -10.61
CA SER A 340 -9.15 -17.81 -11.10
C SER A 340 -9.52 -18.87 -10.07
N VAL A 341 -9.86 -18.49 -8.84
CA VAL A 341 -9.98 -19.41 -7.71
C VAL A 341 -11.44 -19.75 -7.45
N ILE A 342 -11.74 -21.05 -7.41
CA ILE A 342 -13.03 -21.63 -7.03
C ILE A 342 -12.84 -22.40 -5.72
N VAL A 343 -13.75 -22.20 -4.79
CA VAL A 343 -13.73 -22.80 -3.45
C VAL A 343 -15.05 -23.53 -3.22
N GLU A 344 -14.96 -24.82 -2.90
CA GLU A 344 -16.12 -25.66 -2.60
C GLU A 344 -16.34 -25.85 -1.09
N THR A 345 -17.55 -26.27 -0.71
CA THR A 345 -17.94 -26.55 0.69
C THR A 345 -17.19 -27.72 1.32
N ASN A 346 -16.56 -28.58 0.51
CA ASN A 346 -15.76 -29.74 0.93
C ASN A 346 -14.27 -29.39 1.18
N TYR A 347 -13.94 -28.08 1.24
CA TYR A 347 -12.59 -27.53 1.41
C TYR A 347 -11.66 -27.74 0.21
N ARG A 348 -12.17 -28.12 -0.97
CA ARG A 348 -11.38 -28.17 -2.21
C ARG A 348 -11.27 -26.78 -2.83
N ILE A 349 -10.09 -26.50 -3.37
CA ILE A 349 -9.78 -25.28 -4.10
C ILE A 349 -9.32 -25.67 -5.50
N TYR A 350 -9.86 -25.01 -6.51
CA TYR A 350 -9.43 -25.11 -7.90
C TYR A 350 -9.01 -23.72 -8.36
N ALA A 351 -7.78 -23.57 -8.82
CA ALA A 351 -7.25 -22.31 -9.32
C ALA A 351 -6.89 -22.46 -10.80
N TYR A 352 -7.59 -21.71 -11.66
CA TYR A 352 -7.35 -21.66 -13.10
C TYR A 352 -6.26 -20.65 -13.43
N THR A 353 -5.01 -21.04 -13.20
CA THR A 353 -3.87 -20.15 -13.39
C THR A 353 -2.63 -20.91 -13.85
N GLN A 354 -1.93 -20.32 -14.80
CA GLN A 354 -0.59 -20.75 -15.23
C GLN A 354 0.51 -20.03 -14.44
N SER A 355 0.16 -18.96 -13.71
CA SER A 355 1.12 -18.13 -12.99
C SER A 355 1.74 -18.91 -11.84
N THR A 356 3.04 -19.17 -11.94
CA THR A 356 3.82 -19.84 -10.90
C THR A 356 3.76 -19.10 -9.57
N LEU A 357 3.63 -17.77 -9.60
CA LEU A 357 3.50 -16.94 -8.41
C LEU A 357 2.17 -17.22 -7.68
N GLN A 358 1.04 -17.20 -8.38
CA GLN A 358 -0.27 -17.47 -7.76
C GLN A 358 -0.32 -18.89 -7.18
N ILE A 359 0.25 -19.86 -7.89
CA ILE A 359 0.36 -21.24 -7.39
C ILE A 359 1.19 -21.29 -6.11
N ALA A 360 2.31 -20.58 -6.06
CA ALA A 360 3.17 -20.55 -4.90
C ALA A 360 2.49 -19.85 -3.70
N VAL A 361 1.70 -18.79 -3.93
CA VAL A 361 0.89 -18.14 -2.88
C VAL A 361 -0.18 -19.09 -2.34
N LEU A 362 -0.88 -19.83 -3.21
CA LEU A 362 -1.86 -20.84 -2.79
C LEU A 362 -1.22 -21.96 -1.97
N ALA A 363 0.01 -22.37 -2.30
CA ALA A 363 0.74 -23.39 -1.57
C ALA A 363 1.06 -22.99 -0.11
N LEU A 364 1.00 -21.70 0.23
CA LEU A 364 1.27 -21.22 1.59
C LEU A 364 0.22 -21.66 2.60
N PHE A 365 -1.04 -21.78 2.18
CA PHE A 365 -2.17 -22.07 3.07
C PHE A 365 -3.01 -23.27 2.60
N CYS A 366 -2.78 -23.79 1.39
CA CYS A 366 -3.47 -24.93 0.81
C CYS A 366 -2.49 -26.07 0.53
N LYS A 367 -2.92 -27.32 0.77
CA LYS A 367 -2.17 -28.49 0.30
C LYS A 367 -2.53 -28.74 -1.17
N LEU A 368 -1.60 -28.43 -2.08
CA LEU A 368 -1.77 -28.69 -3.50
C LEU A 368 -1.59 -30.19 -3.77
N ASN A 369 -2.55 -30.79 -4.48
CA ASN A 369 -2.55 -32.23 -4.77
C ASN A 369 -2.23 -32.52 -6.24
N MET A 370 -2.76 -31.71 -7.15
CA MET A 370 -2.63 -31.93 -8.60
C MET A 370 -2.35 -30.61 -9.31
N ARG A 371 -1.43 -30.65 -10.27
CA ARG A 371 -1.12 -29.54 -11.18
C ARG A 371 -1.35 -30.00 -12.61
N PHE A 372 -2.32 -29.37 -13.26
CA PHE A 372 -2.58 -29.44 -14.70
C PHE A 372 -1.97 -28.21 -15.38
N PRO A 373 -1.88 -28.17 -16.72
CA PRO A 373 -1.33 -27.02 -17.45
C PRO A 373 -1.99 -25.68 -17.07
N ASP A 374 -3.33 -25.66 -16.96
CA ASP A 374 -4.11 -24.43 -16.73
C ASP A 374 -4.94 -24.45 -15.44
N MET A 375 -4.74 -25.47 -14.60
CA MET A 375 -5.52 -25.65 -13.39
C MET A 375 -4.69 -26.30 -12.29
N VAL A 376 -4.77 -25.74 -11.09
CA VAL A 376 -4.20 -26.35 -9.89
C VAL A 376 -5.32 -26.72 -8.95
N ALA A 377 -5.33 -27.98 -8.49
CA ALA A 377 -6.28 -28.48 -7.51
C ALA A 377 -5.59 -28.73 -6.18
N GLY A 378 -6.19 -28.21 -5.11
CA GLY A 378 -5.71 -28.35 -3.74
C GLY A 378 -6.84 -28.53 -2.74
N ARG A 379 -6.46 -28.75 -1.48
CA ARG A 379 -7.39 -28.85 -0.36
C ARG A 379 -6.90 -28.03 0.83
N LEU A 380 -7.81 -27.27 1.44
CA LEU A 380 -7.58 -26.65 2.74
C LEU A 380 -7.67 -27.71 3.83
N THR A 381 -6.63 -27.80 4.66
CA THR A 381 -6.56 -28.74 5.78
C THR A 381 -6.19 -27.99 7.04
N ARG A 382 -6.56 -28.54 8.20
CA ARG A 382 -6.13 -28.03 9.51
C ARG A 382 -4.61 -27.82 9.57
N ASN A 383 -3.84 -28.78 9.05
CA ASN A 383 -2.37 -28.70 9.07
C ASN A 383 -1.84 -27.59 8.15
N SER A 384 -2.42 -27.40 6.96
CA SER A 384 -1.98 -26.34 6.04
C SER A 384 -2.30 -24.95 6.58
N ILE A 385 -3.47 -24.74 7.18
CA ILE A 385 -3.85 -23.48 7.81
C ILE A 385 -2.99 -23.20 9.06
N ARG A 386 -2.76 -24.21 9.91
CA ARG A 386 -1.85 -24.07 11.06
C ARG A 386 -0.43 -23.70 10.63
N GLN A 387 0.07 -24.29 9.54
CA GLN A 387 1.37 -23.94 8.99
C GLN A 387 1.41 -22.50 8.48
N ALA A 388 0.37 -22.05 7.78
CA ALA A 388 0.25 -20.66 7.34
C ALA A 388 0.26 -19.68 8.54
N ILE A 389 -0.47 -19.99 9.61
CA ILE A 389 -0.49 -19.17 10.83
C ILE A 389 0.88 -19.13 11.50
N ASN A 390 1.64 -20.23 11.51
CA ASN A 390 3.02 -20.23 11.99
C ASN A 390 3.97 -19.36 11.15
N PHE A 391 3.62 -19.08 9.89
CA PHE A 391 4.30 -18.08 9.05
C PHE A 391 3.80 -16.65 9.28
N GLY A 392 2.89 -16.44 10.24
CA GLY A 392 2.29 -15.16 10.55
C GLY A 392 1.12 -14.77 9.65
N ILE A 393 0.58 -15.70 8.87
CA ILE A 393 -0.56 -15.43 7.98
C ILE A 393 -1.86 -15.60 8.76
N THR A 394 -2.71 -14.56 8.79
CA THR A 394 -3.99 -14.60 9.53
C THR A 394 -5.11 -15.22 8.69
N ALA A 395 -6.16 -15.74 9.35
CA ALA A 395 -7.34 -16.26 8.68
C ALA A 395 -8.00 -15.21 7.79
N ASP A 396 -8.16 -13.99 8.28
CA ASP A 396 -8.81 -12.92 7.50
C ASP A 396 -7.99 -12.53 6.26
N GLN A 397 -6.66 -12.63 6.30
CA GLN A 397 -5.81 -12.44 5.11
C GLN A 397 -6.05 -13.55 4.07
N ILE A 398 -6.13 -14.81 4.51
CA ILE A 398 -6.42 -15.95 3.62
C ILE A 398 -7.81 -15.80 2.99
N ILE A 399 -8.81 -15.44 3.81
CA ILE A 399 -10.20 -15.23 3.35
C ILE A 399 -10.26 -14.06 2.36
N SER A 400 -9.58 -12.95 2.66
CA SER A 400 -9.54 -11.77 1.78
C SER A 400 -8.89 -12.10 0.44
N TYR A 401 -7.79 -12.87 0.44
CA TYR A 401 -7.15 -13.34 -0.78
C TYR A 401 -8.09 -14.20 -1.63
N MET A 402 -8.73 -15.20 -1.01
CA MET A 402 -9.66 -16.09 -1.70
C MET A 402 -10.86 -15.33 -2.27
N ALA A 403 -11.34 -14.30 -1.57
CA ALA A 403 -12.44 -13.47 -2.03
C ALA A 403 -12.04 -12.52 -3.18
N ALA A 404 -10.84 -11.92 -3.11
CA ALA A 404 -10.33 -11.02 -4.14
C ALA A 404 -10.01 -11.73 -5.47
N HIS A 405 -9.51 -12.97 -5.38
CA HIS A 405 -9.20 -13.80 -6.56
C HIS A 405 -10.28 -14.82 -6.90
N ALA A 406 -11.49 -14.68 -6.36
CA ALA A 406 -12.61 -15.57 -6.62
C ALA A 406 -13.06 -15.50 -8.08
N HIS A 407 -13.48 -16.64 -8.63
CA HIS A 407 -13.93 -16.70 -10.01
C HIS A 407 -15.16 -15.82 -10.28
N GLU A 408 -15.26 -15.24 -11.48
CA GLU A 408 -16.35 -14.30 -11.85
C GLU A 408 -17.74 -14.94 -11.64
N GLN A 409 -17.87 -16.25 -11.88
CA GLN A 409 -19.10 -16.98 -11.60
C GLN A 409 -19.49 -16.97 -10.12
N MET A 410 -18.53 -17.01 -9.20
CA MET A 410 -18.80 -16.89 -7.76
C MET A 410 -19.29 -15.47 -7.42
N HIS A 411 -18.69 -14.44 -8.01
CA HIS A 411 -19.16 -13.06 -7.86
C HIS A 411 -20.58 -12.86 -8.43
N ARG A 412 -20.86 -13.39 -9.63
CA ARG A 412 -22.20 -13.31 -10.25
C ARG A 412 -23.25 -14.05 -9.41
N THR A 413 -22.91 -15.24 -8.92
CA THR A 413 -23.81 -16.05 -8.07
C THR A 413 -24.09 -15.35 -6.74
N ALA A 414 -23.05 -14.75 -6.13
CA ALA A 414 -23.18 -13.94 -4.92
C ALA A 414 -24.11 -12.74 -5.12
N ALA A 415 -23.95 -12.01 -6.23
CA ALA A 415 -24.79 -10.86 -6.57
C ALA A 415 -26.25 -11.26 -6.86
N THR A 416 -26.47 -12.41 -7.52
CA THR A 416 -27.82 -12.88 -7.86
C THR A 416 -28.57 -13.46 -6.66
N THR A 417 -27.84 -14.16 -5.79
CA THR A 417 -28.44 -14.91 -4.67
C THR A 417 -28.38 -14.15 -3.34
N ASN A 418 -27.80 -12.94 -3.31
CA ASN A 418 -27.47 -12.19 -2.09
C ASN A 418 -26.74 -13.04 -1.03
N LYS A 419 -25.84 -13.93 -1.49
CA LYS A 419 -25.01 -14.80 -0.64
C LYS A 419 -23.56 -14.30 -0.65
N PRO A 420 -22.78 -14.55 0.41
CA PRO A 420 -21.36 -14.22 0.41
C PRO A 420 -20.62 -14.98 -0.70
N ILE A 421 -19.56 -14.36 -1.24
CA ILE A 421 -18.75 -14.92 -2.34
C ILE A 421 -18.15 -16.27 -1.93
N LEU A 422 -17.66 -16.38 -0.70
CA LEU A 422 -17.09 -17.61 -0.16
C LEU A 422 -18.13 -18.37 0.67
N PRO A 423 -18.12 -19.72 0.65
CA PRO A 423 -18.99 -20.51 1.51
C PRO A 423 -18.75 -20.21 3.01
N PRO A 424 -19.80 -19.88 3.80
CA PRO A 424 -19.65 -19.53 5.22
C PRO A 424 -18.97 -20.62 6.04
N THR A 425 -19.28 -21.88 5.74
CA THR A 425 -18.70 -23.05 6.42
C THR A 425 -17.18 -23.10 6.29
N VAL A 426 -16.64 -22.71 5.13
CA VAL A 426 -15.18 -22.69 4.90
C VAL A 426 -14.56 -21.51 5.65
N VAL A 427 -15.19 -20.33 5.59
CA VAL A 427 -14.72 -19.13 6.28
C VAL A 427 -14.64 -19.34 7.79
N ASP A 428 -15.71 -19.87 8.38
CA ASP A 428 -15.79 -20.13 9.82
C ASP A 428 -14.77 -21.20 10.22
N GLN A 429 -14.62 -22.26 9.43
CA GLN A 429 -13.66 -23.32 9.72
C GLN A 429 -12.21 -22.82 9.73
N ILE A 430 -11.83 -21.92 8.80
CA ILE A 430 -10.49 -21.31 8.77
C ILE A 430 -10.26 -20.49 10.05
N ARG A 431 -11.25 -19.70 10.48
CA ARG A 431 -11.18 -18.91 11.72
C ARG A 431 -11.07 -19.79 12.96
N LEU A 432 -11.86 -20.87 13.03
CA LEU A 432 -11.79 -21.84 14.12
C LEU A 432 -10.39 -22.48 14.20
N TRP A 433 -9.80 -22.87 13.07
CA TRP A 433 -8.45 -23.42 13.05
C TRP A 433 -7.38 -22.40 13.50
N GLN A 434 -7.60 -21.09 13.30
CA GLN A 434 -6.74 -20.06 13.89
C GLN A 434 -6.92 -19.96 15.41
N LEU A 435 -8.17 -19.89 15.87
CA LEU A 435 -8.48 -19.81 17.30
C LEU A 435 -7.94 -21.01 18.09
N GLU A 436 -7.88 -22.19 17.47
CA GLU A 436 -7.25 -23.38 18.07
C GLU A 436 -5.76 -23.17 18.41
N ASN A 437 -5.03 -22.38 17.62
CA ASN A 437 -3.63 -22.07 17.87
C ASN A 437 -3.46 -20.99 18.95
N GLU A 438 -4.41 -20.05 19.03
CA GLU A 438 -4.39 -18.91 19.95
C GLU A 438 -5.07 -19.19 21.31
N ARG A 439 -5.40 -20.45 21.61
CA ARG A 439 -6.12 -20.85 22.85
C ARG A 439 -5.38 -20.48 24.13
N MET A 440 -4.05 -20.45 24.10
CA MET A 440 -3.22 -20.11 25.26
C MET A 440 -2.51 -18.79 24.99
N LYS A 441 -2.81 -17.79 25.81
CA LYS A 441 -2.07 -16.52 25.84
C LYS A 441 -1.17 -16.52 27.07
N THR A 442 0.12 -16.42 26.86
CA THR A 442 1.09 -16.23 27.94
C THR A 442 1.27 -14.73 28.18
N THR A 443 1.13 -14.32 29.43
CA THR A 443 1.41 -12.95 29.87
C THR A 443 2.52 -13.00 30.89
N SER A 444 3.66 -12.38 30.59
CA SER A 444 4.75 -12.22 31.55
C SER A 444 4.41 -11.11 32.54
N GLY A 445 4.65 -11.34 33.82
CA GLY A 445 4.29 -10.42 34.88
C GLY A 445 4.56 -11.00 36.25
N PHE A 446 3.97 -10.37 37.26
CA PHE A 446 4.22 -10.64 38.68
C PHE A 446 2.92 -11.01 39.37
N LEU A 447 2.97 -12.07 40.18
CA LEU A 447 1.87 -12.49 41.02
C LEU A 447 2.06 -11.90 42.41
N PHE A 448 1.12 -11.07 42.84
CA PHE A 448 1.02 -10.58 44.21
C PHE A 448 0.11 -11.51 45.00
N ARG A 449 0.63 -12.03 46.11
CA ARG A 449 -0.03 -12.96 47.02
C ARG A 449 0.41 -12.67 48.45
N ASP A 450 -0.25 -13.30 49.40
CA ASP A 450 0.09 -13.24 50.83
C ASP A 450 0.01 -11.81 51.39
N PHE A 451 -1.15 -11.17 51.21
CA PHE A 451 -1.46 -9.88 51.85
C PHE A 451 -1.82 -10.12 53.31
N ASP A 452 -1.29 -9.27 54.21
CA ASP A 452 -1.56 -9.34 55.64
C ASP A 452 -3.02 -8.98 55.95
N ASP A 453 -3.55 -7.98 55.24
CA ASP A 453 -4.93 -7.50 55.38
C ASP A 453 -5.72 -7.57 54.08
N HIS A 454 -6.98 -8.00 54.16
CA HIS A 454 -7.89 -8.00 53.01
C HIS A 454 -8.09 -6.58 52.45
N LYS A 455 -8.05 -5.56 53.32
CA LYS A 455 -8.18 -4.15 52.91
C LYS A 455 -6.97 -3.68 52.09
N GLU A 456 -5.76 -4.11 52.47
CA GLU A 456 -4.54 -3.82 51.71
C GLU A 456 -4.59 -4.45 50.31
N PHE A 457 -5.09 -5.70 50.22
CA PHE A 457 -5.33 -6.36 48.94
C PHE A 457 -6.29 -5.54 48.06
N VAL A 458 -7.46 -5.15 48.58
CA VAL A 458 -8.46 -4.41 47.79
C VAL A 458 -7.92 -3.07 47.31
N ASP A 459 -7.26 -2.31 48.18
CA ASP A 459 -6.71 -0.99 47.83
C ASP A 459 -5.60 -1.11 46.77
N THR A 460 -4.69 -2.08 46.95
CA THR A 460 -3.58 -2.32 46.00
C THR A 460 -4.10 -2.83 44.65
N ALA A 461 -5.10 -3.72 44.66
CA ALA A 461 -5.73 -4.22 43.45
C ALA A 461 -6.45 -3.09 42.70
N ARG A 462 -7.13 -2.19 43.42
CA ARG A 462 -7.79 -1.00 42.86
C ARG A 462 -6.78 -0.05 42.22
N PHE A 463 -5.67 0.21 42.89
CA PHE A 463 -4.59 1.03 42.34
C PHE A 463 -3.98 0.39 41.07
N ALA A 464 -3.79 -0.93 41.06
CA ALA A 464 -3.32 -1.66 39.87
C ALA A 464 -4.34 -1.63 38.72
N GLU A 465 -5.64 -1.59 39.03
CA GLU A 465 -6.74 -1.44 38.06
C GLU A 465 -6.78 -0.03 37.47
N GLU A 466 -6.64 1.02 38.31
CA GLU A 466 -6.62 2.43 37.88
C GLU A 466 -5.43 2.76 36.97
N ILE A 467 -4.27 2.15 37.22
CA ILE A 467 -3.08 2.29 36.39
C ILE A 467 -3.17 1.43 35.11
N GLY A 468 -4.08 0.45 35.06
CA GLY A 468 -4.24 -0.45 33.93
C GLY A 468 -3.13 -1.51 33.81
N VAL A 469 -2.48 -1.86 34.92
CA VAL A 469 -1.43 -2.92 34.96
C VAL A 469 -1.96 -4.27 35.43
N LEU A 470 -3.14 -4.31 36.05
CA LEU A 470 -3.84 -5.51 36.50
C LEU A 470 -4.31 -6.37 35.32
N VAL A 471 -3.96 -7.67 35.32
CA VAL A 471 -4.36 -8.63 34.26
C VAL A 471 -5.39 -9.63 34.78
N TRP A 472 -5.23 -10.07 36.02
CA TRP A 472 -6.09 -11.08 36.64
C TRP A 472 -6.17 -10.81 38.14
N LYS A 473 -7.35 -11.05 38.73
CA LYS A 473 -7.56 -10.97 40.18
C LYS A 473 -8.40 -12.15 40.66
N SER A 474 -8.14 -12.59 41.89
CA SER A 474 -8.95 -13.57 42.60
C SER A 474 -9.17 -13.10 44.03
N ASP A 475 -10.38 -12.62 44.28
CA ASP A 475 -10.78 -12.12 45.59
C ASP A 475 -10.86 -13.24 46.64
N LYS A 476 -11.19 -14.47 46.20
CA LYS A 476 -11.28 -15.65 47.09
C LYS A 476 -9.94 -16.04 47.70
N SER A 477 -8.86 -15.86 46.95
CA SER A 477 -7.50 -16.22 47.39
C SER A 477 -6.69 -15.00 47.83
N GLY A 478 -7.22 -13.78 47.69
CA GLY A 478 -6.50 -12.54 47.98
C GLY A 478 -5.25 -12.38 47.12
N MET A 479 -5.31 -12.69 45.82
CA MET A 479 -4.15 -12.62 44.92
C MET A 479 -4.51 -11.90 43.62
N PHE A 480 -3.53 -11.23 43.03
CA PHE A 480 -3.69 -10.64 41.71
C PHE A 480 -2.39 -10.70 40.89
N PHE A 481 -2.54 -10.71 39.56
CA PHE A 481 -1.44 -10.71 38.62
C PHE A 481 -1.37 -9.37 37.89
N ALA A 482 -0.18 -8.77 37.83
CA ALA A 482 0.07 -7.52 37.13
C ALA A 482 1.22 -7.64 36.14
N ASN A 483 1.12 -6.94 35.01
CA ASN A 483 2.15 -6.93 33.96
C ASN A 483 3.42 -6.19 34.41
N LYS A 484 3.28 -5.16 35.26
CA LYS A 484 4.37 -4.32 35.78
C LYS A 484 4.20 -4.14 37.28
N TYR A 485 5.30 -4.13 38.03
CA TYR A 485 5.29 -4.07 39.49
C TYR A 485 5.87 -2.77 40.08
N GLU A 486 6.60 -1.96 39.30
CA GLU A 486 7.36 -0.81 39.81
C GLU A 486 6.46 0.22 40.51
N GLN A 487 5.38 0.64 39.85
CA GLN A 487 4.44 1.62 40.37
C GLN A 487 3.66 1.07 41.58
N ILE A 488 3.31 -0.21 41.55
CA ILE A 488 2.62 -0.89 42.67
C ILE A 488 3.55 -0.96 43.90
N ARG A 489 4.83 -1.29 43.68
CA ARG A 489 5.85 -1.33 44.74
C ARG A 489 6.04 0.05 45.37
N ASP A 490 6.11 1.10 44.56
CA ASP A 490 6.33 2.46 45.05
C ASP A 490 5.10 2.97 45.81
N TYR A 491 3.90 2.60 45.39
CA TYR A 491 2.66 2.81 46.14
C TYR A 491 2.66 2.09 47.49
N MET A 492 2.96 0.78 47.52
CA MET A 492 3.08 0.04 48.79
C MET A 492 4.13 0.64 49.73
N LYS A 493 5.28 1.08 49.20
CA LYS A 493 6.34 1.74 50.00
C LYS A 493 5.90 3.09 50.55
N SER A 494 5.16 3.88 49.77
CA SER A 494 4.60 5.15 50.25
C SER A 494 3.60 4.91 51.38
N ARG A 495 2.71 3.94 51.23
CA ARG A 495 1.72 3.57 52.25
C ARG A 495 2.37 3.15 53.57
N LYS A 496 3.39 2.26 53.52
CA LYS A 496 4.18 1.85 54.70
C LYS A 496 5.00 2.97 55.36
N ARG A 497 5.11 4.16 54.75
CA ARG A 497 5.71 5.34 55.37
C ARG A 497 4.68 6.26 56.04
N PHE A 498 3.39 6.10 55.70
CA PHE A 498 2.29 6.90 56.25
C PHE A 498 1.52 6.17 57.36
N GLU A 499 1.53 4.83 57.35
CA GLU A 499 1.31 3.98 58.54
C GLU A 499 2.56 3.98 59.43
#